data_AF-A0A7K9BLX4-F1
#
_entry.id   AF-A0A7K9BLX4-F1
#
_cell.length_a   1.000
_cell.length_b   1.000
_cell.length_c   1.000
_cell.angle_alpha   90.00
_cell.angle_beta   90.00
_cell.angle_gamma   90.00
#
_symmetry.space_group_name_H-M   'P 1'
#
loop_
_entity.id
_entity.type
_entity.pdbx_description
1 polymer ?
#
loop_
_entity_poly.entity_id
_entity_poly.type
_entity_poly.pdbx_seq_one_letter_code
_entity_poly.pdbx_strand_id
1 'polypeptide(L)'
;QGVSLELHPGEVLALVGPSGSGKSTLAALLQRFGEPASGRLLLDGRDLHDYELRYLRAQVAAVRQEPVLFARSLHDNIAYGPERRSRAEVEAAARRANAHGFITRLCRGYDTDAGEMGGQISGGQRQAVAIARALVRDPRVLILDEPTSALDIESQLQV
;
A
#
# COMPACT_ATOMS: atom_id res chain seq x y z
N GLN A 1 17.03 -18.59 -9.35
CA GLN A 1 18.11 -18.62 -8.34
C GLN A 1 17.49 -18.47 -6.96
N GLY A 2 18.11 -19.01 -5.91
CA GLY A 2 17.62 -18.90 -4.54
C GLY A 2 17.90 -17.51 -3.97
N VAL A 3 16.92 -16.93 -3.26
CA VAL A 3 17.03 -15.66 -2.55
C VAL A 3 16.78 -15.93 -1.07
N SER A 4 17.58 -15.31 -0.20
CA SER A 4 17.42 -15.41 1.25
C SER A 4 17.55 -14.01 1.85
N LEU A 5 16.50 -13.58 2.55
CA LEU A 5 16.35 -12.26 3.12
C LEU A 5 15.64 -12.42 4.47
N GLU A 6 16.00 -11.58 5.43
CA GLU A 6 15.37 -11.51 6.74
C GLU A 6 15.12 -10.03 7.06
N LEU A 7 13.91 -9.72 7.53
CA LEU A 7 13.51 -8.37 7.96
C LEU A 7 12.85 -8.49 9.33
N HIS A 8 13.26 -7.64 10.25
CA HIS A 8 12.69 -7.52 11.58
C HIS A 8 11.55 -6.49 11.60
N PRO A 9 10.63 -6.57 12.57
CA PRO A 9 9.57 -5.58 12.72
C PRO A 9 10.11 -4.15 12.79
N GLY A 10 9.55 -3.27 11.96
CA GLY A 10 9.95 -1.85 11.88
C GLY A 10 11.12 -1.56 10.94
N GLU A 11 11.79 -2.57 10.40
CA GLU A 11 12.83 -2.37 9.39
C GLU A 11 12.24 -2.02 8.02
N VAL A 12 12.96 -1.19 7.28
CA VAL A 12 12.65 -0.83 5.89
C VAL A 12 13.70 -1.46 5.00
N LEU A 13 13.26 -2.28 4.03
CA LEU A 13 14.13 -2.86 3.01
C LEU A 13 13.81 -2.27 1.64
N ALA A 14 14.83 -1.74 0.97
CA ALA A 14 14.76 -1.38 -0.44
C ALA A 14 15.31 -2.52 -1.31
N LEU A 15 14.46 -3.07 -2.19
CA LEU A 15 14.87 -4.05 -3.20
C LEU A 15 15.17 -3.33 -4.53
N VAL A 16 16.44 -3.23 -4.87
CA VAL A 16 16.91 -2.55 -6.09
C VAL A 16 17.48 -3.54 -7.11
N GLY A 17 17.33 -3.22 -8.39
CA GLY A 17 17.87 -4.04 -9.48
C GLY A 17 17.21 -3.73 -10.82
N PRO A 18 17.79 -4.22 -11.94
CA PRO A 18 17.28 -3.96 -13.28
C PRO A 18 15.85 -4.52 -13.48
N SER A 19 15.17 -4.06 -14.52
CA SER A 19 13.89 -4.68 -14.91
C SER A 19 14.08 -6.18 -15.17
N GLY A 20 13.09 -6.98 -14.77
CA GLY A 20 13.17 -8.45 -14.87
C GLY A 20 14.00 -9.14 -13.78
N SER A 21 14.57 -8.42 -12.81
CA SER A 21 15.37 -9.03 -11.72
C SER A 21 14.54 -9.82 -10.68
N GLY A 22 13.22 -9.90 -10.83
CA GLY A 22 12.34 -10.68 -9.95
C GLY A 22 11.78 -9.95 -8.73
N LYS A 23 11.96 -8.62 -8.61
CA LYS A 23 11.41 -7.80 -7.49
C LYS A 23 9.90 -7.95 -7.33
N SER A 24 9.15 -7.75 -8.42
CA SER A 24 7.69 -7.88 -8.41
C SER A 24 7.25 -9.32 -8.18
N THR A 25 8.06 -10.31 -8.59
CA THR A 25 7.82 -11.72 -8.28
C THR A 25 7.90 -11.98 -6.77
N LEU A 26 8.92 -11.44 -6.09
CA LEU A 26 9.04 -11.57 -4.64
C LEU A 26 7.84 -10.92 -3.91
N ALA A 27 7.45 -9.71 -4.34
CA ALA A 27 6.25 -9.04 -3.81
C ALA A 27 4.96 -9.85 -4.03
N ALA A 28 4.84 -10.54 -5.17
CA ALA A 28 3.69 -11.40 -5.47
C ALA A 28 3.68 -12.69 -4.63
N LEU A 29 4.85 -13.30 -4.39
CA LEU A 29 4.99 -14.49 -3.53
C LEU A 29 4.64 -14.17 -2.07
N LEU A 30 5.05 -13.01 -1.55
CA LEU A 30 4.67 -12.55 -0.20
C LEU A 30 3.16 -12.39 -0.02
N GLN A 31 2.43 -12.14 -1.11
CA GLN A 31 0.96 -12.04 -1.12
C GLN A 31 0.26 -13.36 -1.48
N ARG A 32 1.02 -14.45 -1.62
CA ARG A 32 0.57 -15.77 -2.11
C ARG A 32 -0.24 -15.67 -3.40
N PHE A 33 0.30 -14.96 -4.39
CA PHE A 33 -0.20 -15.00 -5.78
C PHE A 33 0.45 -16.10 -6.62
N GLY A 34 1.41 -16.83 -6.04
CA GLY A 34 2.03 -18.02 -6.60
C GLY A 34 2.82 -18.73 -5.50
N GLU A 35 3.42 -19.87 -5.85
CA GLU A 35 4.23 -20.65 -4.92
C GLU A 35 5.71 -20.65 -5.33
N PRO A 36 6.65 -20.62 -4.38
CA PRO A 36 8.06 -20.78 -4.69
C PRO A 36 8.33 -22.20 -5.22
N ALA A 37 9.19 -22.33 -6.22
CA ALA A 37 9.60 -23.64 -6.73
C ALA A 37 10.42 -24.45 -5.69
N SER A 38 11.11 -23.75 -4.78
CA SER A 38 11.83 -24.33 -3.64
C SER A 38 12.03 -23.27 -2.55
N GLY A 39 12.26 -23.74 -1.31
CA GLY A 39 12.39 -22.88 -0.14
C GLY A 39 11.03 -22.56 0.50
N ARG A 40 11.02 -21.55 1.37
CA ARG A 40 9.83 -21.13 2.14
C ARG A 40 9.84 -19.63 2.39
N LEU A 41 8.65 -19.06 2.53
CA LEU A 41 8.46 -17.69 2.99
C LEU A 41 7.81 -17.75 4.36
N LEU A 42 8.30 -16.93 5.30
CA LEU A 42 7.83 -16.92 6.67
C LEU A 42 7.29 -15.53 7.03
N LEU A 43 6.21 -15.49 7.82
CA LEU A 43 5.73 -14.29 8.51
C LEU A 43 5.61 -14.63 9.99
N ASP A 44 6.26 -13.83 10.85
CA ASP A 44 6.35 -14.07 12.29
C ASP A 44 6.82 -15.51 12.63
N GLY A 45 7.79 -16.02 11.86
CA GLY A 45 8.38 -17.35 12.03
C GLY A 45 7.53 -18.53 11.54
N ARG A 46 6.31 -18.29 11.03
CA ARG A 46 5.40 -19.31 10.51
C ARG A 46 5.34 -19.27 8.99
N ASP A 47 5.24 -20.43 8.34
CA ASP A 47 5.14 -20.51 6.88
C ASP A 47 3.88 -19.81 6.37
N LEU A 48 3.99 -19.07 5.27
CA LEU A 48 2.85 -18.41 4.63
C LEU A 48 1.73 -19.40 4.26
N HIS A 49 2.06 -20.66 3.97
CA HIS A 49 1.09 -21.72 3.67
C HIS A 49 0.17 -22.06 4.84
N ASP A 50 0.70 -21.94 6.06
CA ASP A 50 -0.03 -22.32 7.26
C ASP A 50 -1.06 -21.26 7.68
N TYR A 51 -1.02 -20.07 7.08
CA TYR A 51 -2.01 -19.02 7.30
C TYR A 51 -3.24 -19.22 6.40
N GLU A 52 -4.41 -18.91 6.96
CA GLU A 52 -5.60 -18.70 6.15
C GLU A 52 -5.38 -17.50 5.21
N LEU A 53 -5.78 -17.63 3.95
CA LEU A 53 -5.40 -16.69 2.89
C LEU A 53 -5.95 -15.29 3.11
N ARG A 54 -7.20 -15.15 3.59
CA ARG A 54 -7.78 -13.83 3.90
C ARG A 54 -7.06 -13.17 5.06
N TYR A 55 -6.73 -13.93 6.10
CA TYR A 55 -5.93 -13.42 7.23
C TYR A 55 -4.56 -12.92 6.75
N LEU A 56 -3.81 -13.74 5.99
CA LEU A 56 -2.49 -13.33 5.47
C LEU A 56 -2.59 -12.03 4.66
N ARG A 57 -3.57 -11.93 3.76
CA ARG A 57 -3.77 -10.75 2.92
C ARG A 57 -4.30 -9.54 3.67
N ALA A 58 -4.81 -9.71 4.89
CA ALA A 58 -5.10 -8.59 5.79
C ALA A 58 -3.81 -8.08 6.47
N GLN A 59 -2.82 -8.95 6.70
CA GLN A 59 -1.54 -8.58 7.30
C GLN A 59 -0.57 -7.93 6.29
N VAL A 60 -0.73 -8.20 4.99
CA VAL A 60 0.15 -7.68 3.93
C VAL A 60 -0.62 -6.73 3.02
N ALA A 61 -0.19 -5.48 2.95
CA ALA A 61 -0.70 -4.50 1.99
C ALA A 61 0.34 -4.20 0.92
N ALA A 62 -0.10 -4.01 -0.32
CA ALA A 62 0.75 -3.62 -1.43
C ALA A 62 0.20 -2.38 -2.15
N VAL A 63 1.08 -1.43 -2.45
CA VAL A 63 0.80 -0.27 -3.29
C VAL A 63 1.59 -0.45 -4.58
N ARG A 64 0.88 -0.47 -5.70
CA ARG A 64 1.49 -0.61 -7.04
C ARG A 64 2.00 0.74 -7.55
N GLN A 65 2.92 0.70 -8.50
CA GLN A 65 3.46 1.88 -9.21
C GLN A 65 2.37 2.81 -9.73
N GLU A 66 1.35 2.24 -10.41
CA GLU A 66 0.19 2.97 -10.91
C GLU A 66 -1.08 2.51 -10.18
N PRO A 67 -1.42 3.15 -9.05
CA PRO A 67 -2.60 2.75 -8.30
C PRO A 67 -3.88 3.26 -8.95
N VAL A 68 -4.89 2.38 -8.95
CA VAL A 68 -6.22 2.68 -9.47
C VAL A 68 -7.10 3.21 -8.33
N LEU A 69 -7.73 4.36 -8.60
CA LEU A 69 -8.86 4.85 -7.81
C LEU A 69 -10.15 4.37 -8.48
N PHE A 70 -11.09 3.93 -7.66
CA PHE A 70 -12.41 3.53 -8.11
C PHE A 70 -13.29 4.77 -8.27
N ALA A 71 -14.27 4.72 -9.19
CA ALA A 71 -15.31 5.73 -9.34
C ALA A 71 -16.27 5.72 -8.13
N ARG A 72 -15.81 6.34 -7.05
CA ARG A 72 -16.47 6.52 -5.76
C ARG A 72 -15.78 7.67 -5.01
N SER A 73 -16.31 8.06 -3.86
CA SER A 73 -15.72 9.11 -3.03
C SER A 73 -14.25 8.82 -2.65
N LEU A 74 -13.47 9.86 -2.36
CA LEU A 74 -12.10 9.70 -1.83
C LEU A 74 -12.12 9.01 -0.46
N HIS A 75 -13.15 9.26 0.36
CA HIS A 75 -13.42 8.49 1.57
C HIS A 75 -13.49 6.99 1.29
N ASP A 76 -14.37 6.57 0.37
CA ASP A 76 -14.60 5.15 0.09
C ASP A 76 -13.42 4.50 -0.64
N ASN A 77 -12.66 5.29 -1.38
CA ASN A 77 -11.39 4.85 -1.93
C ASN A 77 -10.40 4.53 -0.81
N ILE A 78 -10.27 5.36 0.23
CA ILE A 78 -9.35 5.09 1.35
C ILE A 78 -9.90 3.96 2.22
N ALA A 79 -11.16 4.02 2.62
CA ALA A 79 -11.84 3.01 3.44
C ALA A 79 -12.04 1.65 2.75
N TYR A 80 -11.60 1.49 1.50
CA TYR A 80 -11.83 0.28 0.73
C TYR A 80 -11.23 -0.95 1.41
N GLY A 81 -12.06 -1.93 1.74
CA GLY A 81 -11.66 -3.18 2.38
C GLY A 81 -12.87 -3.95 2.91
N PRO A 82 -12.65 -5.14 3.50
CA PRO A 82 -13.72 -5.96 4.07
C PRO A 82 -14.32 -5.36 5.35
N GLU A 83 -13.56 -4.51 6.05
CA GLU A 83 -13.96 -3.90 7.31
C GLU A 83 -14.43 -2.46 7.10
N ARG A 84 -15.47 -2.05 7.83
CA ARG A 84 -15.89 -0.66 7.86
C ARG A 84 -14.84 0.15 8.61
N ARG A 85 -14.47 1.31 8.04
CA ARG A 85 -13.56 2.27 8.67
C ARG A 85 -14.33 3.54 9.02
N SER A 86 -14.09 4.05 10.20
CA SER A 86 -14.61 5.33 10.64
C SER A 86 -13.95 6.47 9.85
N ARG A 87 -14.64 7.61 9.78
CA ARG A 87 -14.10 8.82 9.17
C ARG A 87 -12.78 9.25 9.82
N ALA A 88 -12.66 9.09 11.14
CA ALA A 88 -11.44 9.41 11.88
C ALA A 88 -10.24 8.53 11.46
N GLU A 89 -10.44 7.22 11.30
CA GLU A 89 -9.40 6.32 10.79
C GLU A 89 -8.99 6.69 9.36
N VAL A 90 -9.95 7.00 8.49
CA VAL A 90 -9.72 7.44 7.11
C VAL A 90 -8.90 8.72 7.07
N GLU A 91 -9.27 9.71 7.88
CA GLU A 91 -8.56 10.99 7.97
C GLU A 91 -7.14 10.82 8.54
N ALA A 92 -6.97 9.98 9.56
CA ALA A 92 -5.66 9.66 10.13
C ALA A 92 -4.74 8.99 9.10
N ALA A 93 -5.24 8.00 8.36
CA ALA A 93 -4.50 7.33 7.29
C ALA A 93 -4.15 8.31 6.15
N ALA A 94 -5.08 9.18 5.77
CA ALA A 94 -4.84 10.22 4.79
C ALA A 94 -3.77 11.23 5.22
N ARG A 95 -3.67 11.58 6.51
CA ARG A 95 -2.60 12.44 7.03
C ARG A 95 -1.24 11.75 6.94
N ARG A 96 -1.16 10.49 7.41
CA ARG A 96 0.07 9.67 7.33
C ARG A 96 0.57 9.50 5.89
N ALA A 97 -0.33 9.47 4.92
CA ALA A 97 -0.01 9.34 3.50
C ALA A 97 0.11 10.68 2.76
N ASN A 98 0.07 11.82 3.46
CA ASN A 98 0.08 13.17 2.87
C ASN A 98 -1.04 13.44 1.83
N ALA A 99 -2.16 12.73 1.96
CA ALA A 99 -3.35 12.92 1.15
C ALA A 99 -4.30 13.98 1.73
N HIS A 100 -4.35 14.11 3.05
CA HIS A 100 -5.34 14.96 3.73
C HIS A 100 -5.33 16.42 3.25
N GLY A 101 -4.14 17.00 3.05
CA GLY A 101 -3.99 18.40 2.67
C GLY A 101 -4.58 18.74 1.30
N PHE A 102 -4.46 17.84 0.31
CA PHE A 102 -5.07 18.09 -1.00
C PHE A 102 -6.57 17.77 -0.98
N ILE A 103 -6.98 16.70 -0.28
CA ILE A 103 -8.38 16.28 -0.20
C ILE A 103 -9.24 17.40 0.37
N THR A 104 -8.80 18.01 1.48
CA THR A 104 -9.53 19.10 2.16
C THR A 104 -9.64 20.40 1.36
N ARG A 105 -8.81 20.59 0.33
CA ARG A 105 -8.89 21.74 -0.58
C ARG A 105 -9.91 21.55 -1.71
N LEU A 106 -10.40 20.33 -1.91
CA LEU A 106 -11.45 20.06 -2.90
C LEU A 106 -12.79 20.58 -2.38
N CYS A 107 -13.64 21.06 -3.29
CA CYS A 107 -14.96 21.62 -2.95
C CYS A 107 -15.82 20.66 -2.11
N ARG A 108 -15.76 19.35 -2.42
CA ARG A 108 -16.50 18.29 -1.70
C ARG A 108 -15.61 17.52 -0.71
N GLY A 109 -14.37 17.93 -0.50
CA GLY A 109 -13.47 17.26 0.43
C GLY A 109 -13.33 15.75 0.15
N TYR A 110 -13.53 14.95 1.20
CA TYR A 110 -13.55 13.49 1.14
C TYR A 110 -14.71 12.90 0.33
N ASP A 111 -15.80 13.65 0.17
CA ASP A 111 -16.98 13.25 -0.60
C ASP A 111 -16.84 13.55 -2.10
N THR A 112 -15.67 14.05 -2.53
CA THR A 112 -15.32 14.18 -3.94
C THR A 112 -15.24 12.81 -4.60
N ASP A 113 -15.95 12.60 -5.70
CA ASP A 113 -15.89 11.35 -6.47
C ASP A 113 -14.62 11.31 -7.33
N ALA A 114 -13.81 10.26 -7.19
CA ALA A 114 -12.57 10.11 -7.95
C ALA A 114 -12.81 9.80 -9.45
N GLY A 115 -13.97 9.26 -9.81
CA GLY A 115 -14.37 9.00 -11.20
C GLY A 115 -14.79 10.27 -11.95
N GLU A 116 -15.45 11.20 -11.26
CA GLU A 116 -15.82 12.52 -11.81
C GLU A 116 -14.60 13.43 -12.04
N MET A 117 -13.49 13.16 -11.36
CA MET A 117 -12.28 13.99 -11.41
C MET A 117 -11.54 13.92 -12.75
N GLY A 118 -11.91 13.04 -13.71
CA GLY A 118 -11.48 13.13 -15.11
C GLY A 118 -9.98 13.33 -15.38
N GLY A 119 -9.10 12.85 -14.51
CA GLY A 119 -7.63 13.06 -14.60
C GLY A 119 -7.06 14.26 -13.81
N GLN A 120 -7.88 15.01 -13.08
CA GLN A 120 -7.47 16.13 -12.21
C GLN A 120 -6.67 15.70 -10.98
N ILE A 121 -6.76 14.43 -10.58
CA ILE A 121 -5.89 13.87 -9.55
C ILE A 121 -4.52 13.62 -10.19
N SER A 122 -3.45 14.19 -9.64
CA SER A 122 -2.09 13.91 -10.13
C SER A 122 -1.68 12.47 -9.83
N GLY A 123 -0.61 11.98 -10.48
CA GLY A 123 -0.04 10.66 -10.18
C GLY A 123 0.33 10.51 -8.69
N GLY A 124 1.01 11.52 -8.13
CA GLY A 124 1.38 11.55 -6.71
C GLY A 124 0.17 11.59 -5.78
N GLN A 125 -0.90 12.32 -6.12
CA GLN A 125 -2.14 12.32 -5.32
C GLN A 125 -2.85 10.96 -5.37
N ARG A 126 -2.91 10.30 -6.55
CA ARG A 126 -3.43 8.93 -6.66
C ARG A 126 -2.64 7.96 -5.78
N GLN A 127 -1.32 8.10 -5.79
CA GLN A 127 -0.43 7.27 -4.97
C GLN A 127 -0.61 7.55 -3.48
N ALA A 128 -0.72 8.80 -3.05
CA ALA A 128 -1.03 9.18 -1.67
C ALA A 128 -2.36 8.57 -1.19
N VAL A 129 -3.41 8.60 -2.01
CA VAL A 129 -4.70 7.95 -1.69
C VAL A 129 -4.56 6.43 -1.59
N ALA A 130 -3.75 5.81 -2.45
CA ALA A 130 -3.51 4.37 -2.41
C ALA A 130 -2.66 3.95 -1.19
N ILE A 131 -1.69 4.76 -0.79
CA ILE A 131 -0.94 4.58 0.46
C ILE A 131 -1.90 4.72 1.65
N ALA A 132 -2.76 5.75 1.68
CA ALA A 132 -3.77 5.90 2.73
C ALA A 132 -4.69 4.67 2.81
N ARG A 133 -5.12 4.13 1.66
CA ARG A 133 -5.90 2.88 1.58
C ARG A 133 -5.16 1.67 2.15
N ALA A 134 -3.84 1.59 1.94
CA ALA A 134 -3.03 0.54 2.54
C ALA A 134 -2.90 0.74 4.06
N LEU A 135 -2.61 1.96 4.50
CA LEU A 135 -2.36 2.29 5.91
C LEU A 135 -3.61 2.20 6.80
N VAL A 136 -4.80 2.50 6.28
CA VAL A 136 -6.05 2.42 7.08
C VAL A 136 -6.35 0.99 7.54
N ARG A 137 -5.77 -0.01 6.87
CA ARG A 137 -5.92 -1.43 7.22
C ARG A 137 -4.98 -1.88 8.33
N ASP A 138 -4.03 -1.03 8.71
CA ASP A 138 -2.98 -1.32 9.69
C ASP A 138 -2.22 -2.64 9.41
N PRO A 139 -1.60 -2.78 8.22
CA PRO A 139 -0.91 -4.00 7.84
C PRO A 139 0.41 -4.17 8.61
N ARG A 140 0.79 -5.42 8.89
CA ARG A 140 2.11 -5.77 9.43
C ARG A 140 3.23 -5.56 8.42
N VAL A 141 2.94 -5.79 7.14
CA VAL A 141 3.89 -5.61 6.04
C VAL A 141 3.28 -4.69 4.99
N LEU A 142 3.99 -3.61 4.68
CA LEU A 142 3.65 -2.69 3.61
C LEU A 142 4.66 -2.82 2.47
N ILE A 143 4.19 -3.23 1.30
CA ILE A 143 4.98 -3.34 0.08
C ILE A 143 4.70 -2.13 -0.81
N LEU A 144 5.75 -1.48 -1.28
CA LEU A 144 5.68 -0.32 -2.15
C LEU A 144 6.43 -0.63 -3.45
N ASP A 145 5.71 -0.74 -4.56
CA ASP A 145 6.28 -1.02 -5.88
C ASP A 145 6.57 0.30 -6.60
N GLU A 146 7.86 0.64 -6.74
CA GLU A 146 8.36 1.91 -7.32
C GLU A 146 7.66 3.17 -6.76
N PRO A 147 7.79 3.47 -5.45
CA PRO A 147 7.21 4.68 -4.89
C PRO A 147 8.03 5.92 -5.29
N THR A 148 7.90 6.36 -6.54
CA THR A 148 8.80 7.35 -7.15
C THR A 148 8.29 8.81 -7.10
N SER A 149 7.22 9.13 -6.35
CA SER A 149 6.81 10.55 -6.20
C SER A 149 5.97 10.92 -4.98
N ALA A 150 5.18 10.00 -4.40
CA ALA A 150 4.40 10.33 -3.18
C ALA A 150 5.24 10.27 -1.89
N LEU A 151 6.40 9.64 -1.93
CA LEU A 151 7.32 9.47 -0.80
C LEU A 151 8.56 10.39 -0.86
N ASP A 152 8.55 11.44 -1.67
CA ASP A 152 9.47 12.61 -1.52
C ASP A 152 9.25 13.37 -0.17
N ILE A 153 8.65 12.69 0.80
CA ILE A 153 8.50 12.98 2.22
C ILE A 153 9.64 12.31 3.02
N GLU A 154 10.74 11.88 2.38
CA GLU A 154 12.03 11.89 3.09
C GLU A 154 12.38 13.29 3.61
N SER A 155 11.74 14.36 3.11
CA SER A 155 11.88 15.71 3.64
C SER A 155 11.16 15.99 4.98
N GLN A 156 10.40 15.05 5.57
CA GLN A 156 9.71 15.29 6.85
C GLN A 156 9.94 14.24 7.95
N LEU A 157 10.74 13.18 7.70
CA LEU A 157 11.16 12.24 8.74
C LEU A 157 12.45 12.67 9.48
N GLN A 158 12.88 13.92 9.28
CA GLN A 158 13.70 14.64 10.25
C GLN A 158 12.89 15.82 10.80
N VAL A 159 12.19 15.58 11.92
CA VAL A 159 12.08 16.39 13.16
C VAL A 159 11.15 15.65 14.12
#